data_AF-A0A7L1BKW4-F1
#
_entry.id   AF-A0A7L1BKW4-F1
#
_cell.length_a   1.000
_cell.length_b   1.000
_cell.length_c   1.000
_cell.angle_alpha   90.00
_cell.angle_beta   90.00
_cell.angle_gamma   90.00
#
_symmetry.space_group_name_H-M   'P 1'
#
loop_
_entity.id
_entity.type
_entity.pdbx_description
1 polymer ?
#
loop_
_entity_poly.entity_id
_entity_poly.type
_entity_poly.pdbx_seq_one_letter_code
_entity_poly.pdbx_strand_id
1 'polypeptide(L)'
;QISINTDDIDLAGDIIQSMASFLAIEDLQVEADFPAYFEELRKVLVKVDEHHAVNQRLTADMAEHSNLIRSMLVQAEDARLLGDMKNMKTRYSELYDLNRDLINQYKIRCNNHTELLNNLKAVNQAIQRAGRLRVGKPKTQVISACRDAIRSNNFNTLFRIMRVGTASS
;
A
#
# COMPACT_ATOMS: atom_id res chain seq x y z
N GLN A 1 -3.74 30.60 23.27
CA GLN A 1 -3.78 29.15 22.98
C GLN A 1 -5.18 28.82 22.50
N ILE A 2 -5.32 28.13 21.37
CA ILE A 2 -6.63 27.77 20.79
C ILE A 2 -6.72 26.25 20.83
N SER A 3 -7.80 25.73 21.42
CA SER A 3 -8.08 24.29 21.48
C SER A 3 -9.32 24.00 20.65
N ILE A 4 -9.19 23.10 19.67
CA ILE A 4 -10.30 22.66 18.82
C ILE A 4 -10.59 21.21 19.19
N ASN A 5 -11.79 20.96 19.70
CA ASN A 5 -12.24 19.63 20.07
C ASN A 5 -13.16 19.10 18.97
N THR A 6 -12.65 18.18 18.17
CA THR A 6 -13.42 17.50 17.13
C THR A 6 -12.85 16.10 16.90
N ASP A 7 -13.73 15.18 16.52
CA ASP A 7 -13.36 13.81 16.20
C ASP A 7 -12.96 13.67 14.71
N ASP A 8 -13.30 14.67 13.89
CA ASP A 8 -13.02 14.70 12.45
C ASP A 8 -11.75 15.51 12.14
N ILE A 9 -10.72 14.80 11.70
CA ILE A 9 -9.43 15.38 11.32
C ILE A 9 -9.54 16.33 10.11
N ASP A 10 -10.45 16.07 9.17
CA ASP A 10 -10.65 16.93 8.00
C ASP A 10 -11.28 18.26 8.43
N LEU A 11 -12.29 18.20 9.29
CA LEU A 11 -12.94 19.40 9.85
C LEU A 11 -11.95 20.25 10.67
N ALA A 12 -11.13 19.62 11.51
CA ALA A 12 -10.09 20.32 12.25
C ALA A 12 -9.10 21.02 11.30
N GLY A 13 -8.70 20.33 10.23
CA GLY A 13 -7.84 20.88 9.19
C GLY A 13 -8.45 22.11 8.51
N ASP A 14 -9.73 22.06 8.15
CA ASP A 14 -10.42 23.18 7.50
C ASP A 14 -10.55 24.40 8.40
N ILE A 15 -10.85 24.19 9.69
CA ILE A 15 -10.89 25.28 10.68
C ILE A 15 -9.49 25.90 10.82
N ILE A 16 -8.44 25.10 10.97
CA ILE A 16 -7.08 25.62 11.14
C ILE A 16 -6.61 26.39 9.89
N GLN A 17 -6.85 25.85 8.69
CA GLN A 17 -6.45 26.51 7.44
C GLN A 17 -7.21 27.83 7.21
N SER A 18 -8.52 27.85 7.47
CA SER A 18 -9.33 29.06 7.33
C SER A 18 -8.93 30.13 8.34
N MET A 19 -8.66 29.75 9.60
CA MET A 19 -8.20 30.67 10.64
C MET A 19 -6.82 31.25 10.32
N ALA A 20 -5.87 30.42 9.87
CA ALA A 20 -4.55 30.89 9.49
C ALA A 20 -4.59 31.84 8.29
N SER A 21 -5.44 31.55 7.31
CA SER A 21 -5.68 32.44 6.16
C SER A 21 -6.30 33.78 6.58
N PHE A 22 -7.32 33.74 7.45
CA PHE A 22 -7.98 34.94 7.96
C PHE A 22 -7.04 35.84 8.78
N LEU A 23 -6.15 35.24 9.57
CA LEU A 23 -5.18 35.95 10.41
C LEU A 23 -3.85 36.26 9.69
N ALA A 24 -3.71 35.88 8.42
CA ALA A 24 -2.47 35.99 7.64
C ALA A 24 -1.23 35.35 8.31
N ILE A 25 -1.40 34.16 8.90
CA ILE A 25 -0.31 33.39 9.52
C ILE A 25 0.37 32.53 8.46
N GLU A 26 1.67 32.76 8.24
CA GLU A 26 2.46 32.02 7.25
C GLU A 26 2.86 30.62 7.72
N ASP A 27 3.31 30.49 8.98
CA ASP A 27 3.80 29.25 9.57
C ASP A 27 3.04 28.95 10.87
N LEU A 28 2.40 27.77 10.94
CA LEU A 28 1.68 27.31 12.13
C LEU A 28 1.96 25.84 12.43
N GLN A 29 2.47 25.60 13.64
CA GLN A 29 2.63 24.26 14.20
C GLN A 29 1.45 23.91 15.11
N VAL A 30 1.06 22.64 15.11
CA VAL A 30 -0.01 22.13 15.95
C VAL A 30 0.39 20.84 16.66
N GLU A 31 -0.16 20.68 17.85
CA GLU A 31 -0.25 19.42 18.56
C GLU A 31 -1.67 18.86 18.37
N ALA A 32 -1.77 17.65 17.85
CA ALA A 32 -3.05 17.03 17.52
C ALA A 32 -3.08 15.58 18.02
N ASP A 33 -4.19 15.13 18.58
CA ASP A 33 -4.37 13.73 18.93
C ASP A 33 -5.74 13.22 18.46
N PHE A 34 -5.70 12.18 17.62
CA PHE A 34 -6.88 11.49 17.10
C PHE A 34 -6.73 9.98 17.31
N PRO A 35 -6.96 9.46 18.53
CA PRO A 35 -6.65 8.07 18.88
C PRO A 35 -7.37 7.04 18.00
N ALA A 36 -8.68 7.25 17.73
CA ALA A 36 -9.48 6.35 16.91
C ALA A 36 -8.94 6.27 15.46
N TYR A 37 -8.65 7.43 14.87
CA TYR A 37 -8.10 7.53 13.52
C TYR A 37 -6.72 6.87 13.41
N PHE A 38 -5.86 7.07 14.41
CA PHE A 38 -4.53 6.48 14.41
C PHE A 38 -4.55 4.96 14.55
N GLU A 39 -5.49 4.39 15.32
CA GLU A 39 -5.64 2.94 15.40
C GLU A 39 -6.19 2.33 14.11
N GLU A 40 -7.10 3.01 13.39
CA GLU A 40 -7.50 2.58 12.05
C GLU A 40 -6.32 2.61 11.07
N LEU A 41 -5.52 3.69 11.08
CA LEU A 41 -4.33 3.80 10.24
C LEU A 41 -3.31 2.69 10.56
N ARG A 42 -3.14 2.34 11.84
CA ARG A 42 -2.26 1.23 12.26
C ARG A 42 -2.72 -0.08 11.63
N LYS A 43 -4.02 -0.39 11.68
CA LYS A 43 -4.58 -1.60 11.06
C LYS A 43 -4.36 -1.62 9.55
N VAL A 44 -4.52 -0.48 8.87
CA VAL A 44 -4.26 -0.37 7.43
C VAL A 44 -2.79 -0.62 7.12
N LEU A 45 -1.86 -0.06 7.90
CA LEU A 45 -0.42 -0.25 7.69
C LEU A 45 0.02 -1.71 7.88
N VAL A 46 -0.54 -2.42 8.86
CA VAL A 46 -0.30 -3.87 9.04
C VAL A 46 -0.80 -4.65 7.82
N LYS A 47 -2.01 -4.35 7.33
CA LYS A 47 -2.54 -4.99 6.12
C LYS A 47 -1.67 -4.73 4.89
N VAL A 48 -1.12 -3.52 4.73
CA VAL A 48 -0.21 -3.20 3.62
C VAL A 48 0.98 -4.14 3.60
N ASP A 49 1.60 -4.40 4.75
CA ASP A 49 2.76 -5.31 4.87
C ASP A 49 2.38 -6.76 4.50
N GLU A 50 1.25 -7.25 5.02
CA GLU A 50 0.72 -8.57 4.70
C GLU A 50 0.42 -8.73 3.20
N HIS A 51 -0.29 -7.76 2.60
CA HIS A 51 -0.61 -7.77 1.17
C HIS A 51 0.66 -7.70 0.31
N HIS A 52 1.68 -6.96 0.75
CA HIS A 52 2.96 -6.86 0.05
C HIS A 52 3.70 -8.20 0.04
N ALA A 53 3.73 -8.92 1.18
CA ALA A 53 4.31 -10.25 1.28
C ALA A 53 3.57 -11.28 0.40
N VAL A 54 2.23 -11.27 0.43
CA VAL A 54 1.41 -12.16 -0.42
C VAL A 54 1.63 -11.86 -1.89
N ASN A 55 1.70 -10.59 -2.29
CA ASN A 55 1.91 -10.20 -3.69
C ASN A 55 3.30 -10.65 -4.20
N GLN A 56 4.33 -10.53 -3.36
CA GLN A 56 5.67 -11.01 -3.69
C GLN A 56 5.68 -12.53 -3.92
N ARG A 57 5.05 -13.30 -3.04
CA ARG A 57 4.92 -14.76 -3.19
C ARG A 57 4.18 -15.14 -4.47
N LEU A 58 2.99 -14.57 -4.70
CA LEU A 58 2.20 -14.84 -5.92
C LEU A 58 2.96 -14.48 -7.20
N THR A 59 3.79 -13.45 -7.16
CA THR A 59 4.62 -13.06 -8.31
C THR A 59 5.71 -14.08 -8.59
N ALA A 60 6.33 -14.65 -7.55
CA ALA A 60 7.31 -15.73 -7.69
C ALA A 60 6.67 -17.01 -8.24
N ASP A 61 5.54 -17.44 -7.67
CA ASP A 61 4.81 -18.65 -8.09
C ASP A 61 4.39 -18.56 -9.57
N MET A 62 3.88 -17.40 -10.00
CA MET A 62 3.50 -17.17 -11.40
C MET A 62 4.70 -17.22 -12.36
N ALA A 63 5.87 -16.75 -11.93
CA ALA A 63 7.08 -16.81 -12.73
C ALA A 63 7.57 -18.26 -12.89
N GLU A 64 7.50 -19.06 -11.83
CA GLU A 64 7.80 -20.49 -11.85
C GLU A 64 6.85 -21.24 -12.81
N HIS A 65 5.54 -21.02 -12.68
CA HIS A 65 4.54 -21.60 -13.59
C HIS A 65 4.75 -21.19 -15.05
N SER A 66 5.13 -19.93 -15.29
CA SER A 66 5.44 -19.45 -16.65
C SER A 66 6.67 -20.14 -17.24
N ASN A 67 7.66 -20.45 -16.41
CA ASN A 67 8.84 -21.21 -16.84
C ASN A 67 8.49 -22.68 -17.11
N LEU A 68 7.65 -23.28 -16.26
CA LEU A 68 7.15 -24.64 -16.44
C LEU A 68 6.35 -24.79 -17.73
N ILE A 69 5.42 -23.86 -18.02
CA ILE A 69 4.67 -23.81 -19.29
C ILE A 69 5.63 -23.80 -20.49
N ARG A 70 6.67 -22.97 -20.46
CA ARG A 70 7.64 -22.89 -21.55
C ARG A 70 8.38 -24.22 -21.77
N SER A 71 8.80 -24.87 -20.68
CA SER A 71 9.46 -26.18 -20.75
C SER A 71 8.52 -27.25 -21.28
N MET A 72 7.27 -27.31 -20.81
CA MET A 72 6.29 -28.29 -21.24
C MET A 72 5.87 -28.10 -22.71
N LEU A 73 5.85 -26.84 -23.17
CA LEU A 73 5.57 -26.53 -24.58
C LEU A 73 6.66 -27.11 -25.50
N VAL A 74 7.94 -26.99 -25.11
CA VAL A 74 9.06 -27.61 -25.85
C VAL A 74 8.90 -29.14 -25.88
N GLN A 75 8.61 -29.77 -24.74
CA GLN A 75 8.42 -31.22 -24.65
C GLN A 75 7.21 -31.71 -25.47
N ALA A 76 6.13 -30.93 -25.51
CA ALA A 76 4.95 -31.25 -26.33
C ALA A 76 5.27 -31.18 -27.83
N GLU A 77 6.07 -30.20 -28.25
CA GLU A 77 6.50 -30.05 -29.63
C GLU A 77 7.47 -31.16 -30.04
N ASP A 78 8.41 -31.55 -29.17
CA ASP A 78 9.30 -32.69 -29.41
C ASP A 78 8.50 -34.00 -29.62
N ALA A 79 7.51 -34.26 -28.77
CA ALA A 79 6.63 -35.43 -28.92
C ALA A 79 5.83 -35.38 -30.23
N ARG A 80 5.39 -34.19 -30.64
CA ARG A 80 4.70 -33.98 -31.93
C ARG A 80 5.61 -34.29 -33.11
N LEU A 81 6.88 -33.84 -33.07
CA LEU A 81 7.88 -34.08 -34.12
C LEU A 81 8.25 -35.57 -34.22
N LEU A 82 8.31 -36.29 -33.10
CA LEU A 82 8.56 -37.73 -33.05
C LEU A 82 7.35 -38.59 -33.42
N GLY A 83 6.18 -37.99 -33.64
CA GLY A 83 4.93 -38.71 -33.94
C GLY A 83 4.26 -39.39 -32.74
N ASP A 84 4.72 -39.11 -31.52
CA ASP A 84 4.16 -39.66 -30.29
C ASP A 84 2.92 -38.88 -29.82
N MET A 85 1.79 -39.19 -30.46
CA MET A 85 0.51 -38.53 -30.21
C MET A 85 -0.06 -38.80 -28.80
N LYS A 86 0.39 -39.88 -28.13
CA LYS A 86 -0.09 -40.20 -26.78
C LYS A 86 0.55 -39.26 -25.77
N ASN A 87 1.88 -39.12 -25.82
CA ASN A 87 2.60 -38.19 -24.95
C ASN A 87 2.26 -36.73 -25.26
N MET A 88 2.09 -36.38 -26.54
CA MET A 88 1.63 -35.05 -26.94
C MET A 88 0.31 -34.68 -26.24
N LYS A 89 -0.71 -35.55 -26.30
CA LYS A 89 -2.02 -35.30 -25.65
C LYS A 89 -1.90 -35.13 -24.14
N THR A 90 -1.09 -35.97 -23.49
CA THR A 90 -0.85 -35.84 -22.05
C THR A 90 -0.24 -34.48 -21.71
N ARG A 91 0.79 -34.04 -22.45
CA ARG A 91 1.43 -32.74 -22.23
C ARG A 91 0.49 -31.55 -22.45
N TYR A 92 -0.37 -31.61 -23.47
CA TYR A 92 -1.38 -30.57 -23.68
C TYR A 92 -2.46 -30.55 -22.58
N SER A 93 -2.82 -31.70 -22.03
CA SER A 93 -3.74 -31.77 -20.88
C SER A 93 -3.10 -31.11 -19.65
N GLU A 94 -1.85 -31.47 -19.34
CA GLU A 94 -1.12 -30.87 -18.21
C GLU A 94 -0.93 -29.34 -18.41
N LEU A 95 -0.63 -28.89 -19.65
CA LEU A 95 -0.56 -27.46 -19.99
C LEU A 95 -1.90 -26.75 -19.79
N TYR A 96 -3.02 -27.40 -20.12
CA TYR A 96 -4.35 -26.84 -19.94
C TYR A 96 -4.67 -26.64 -18.46
N ASP A 97 -4.37 -27.64 -17.63
CA ASP A 97 -4.56 -27.57 -16.18
C ASP A 97 -3.68 -26.47 -15.56
N LEU A 98 -2.40 -26.42 -15.95
CA LEU A 98 -1.46 -25.40 -15.49
C LEU A 98 -1.88 -23.98 -15.90
N ASN A 99 -2.41 -23.81 -17.12
CA ASN A 99 -2.92 -22.51 -17.59
C ASN A 99 -4.18 -22.09 -16.82
N ARG A 100 -5.08 -23.03 -16.50
CA ARG A 100 -6.25 -22.76 -15.67
C ARG A 100 -5.84 -22.29 -14.27
N ASP A 101 -4.85 -22.95 -13.67
CA ASP A 101 -4.33 -22.58 -12.35
C ASP A 101 -3.65 -21.20 -12.39
N LEU A 102 -2.86 -20.91 -13.42
CA LEU A 102 -2.22 -19.60 -13.61
C LEU A 102 -3.26 -18.47 -13.73
N ILE A 103 -4.36 -18.70 -14.45
CA ILE A 103 -5.46 -17.73 -14.58
C ILE A 103 -6.12 -17.49 -13.22
N ASN A 104 -6.33 -18.54 -12.43
CA ASN A 104 -6.91 -18.41 -11.08
C ASN A 104 -5.97 -17.62 -10.16
N GLN A 105 -4.68 -17.94 -10.15
CA GLN A 105 -3.68 -17.20 -9.38
C GLN A 105 -3.58 -15.73 -9.83
N TYR A 106 -3.64 -15.47 -11.13
CA TYR A 106 -3.64 -14.11 -11.67
C TYR A 106 -4.84 -13.29 -11.14
N LYS A 107 -6.04 -13.88 -11.11
CA LYS A 107 -7.23 -13.23 -10.53
C LYS A 107 -7.03 -12.89 -9.06
N ILE A 108 -6.49 -13.83 -8.27
CA ILE A 108 -6.18 -13.61 -6.84
C ILE A 108 -5.17 -12.47 -6.69
N ARG A 109 -4.11 -12.46 -7.51
CA ARG A 109 -3.10 -11.40 -7.52
C ARG A 109 -3.69 -10.05 -7.85
N CYS A 110 -4.55 -9.96 -8.87
CA CYS A 110 -5.22 -8.72 -9.23
C CYS A 110 -6.11 -8.18 -8.11
N ASN A 111 -6.85 -9.06 -7.43
CA ASN A 111 -7.64 -8.66 -6.27
C ASN A 111 -6.75 -8.13 -5.13
N ASN A 112 -5.73 -8.90 -4.74
CA ASN A 112 -4.76 -8.51 -3.72
C ASN A 112 -4.06 -7.19 -4.05
N HIS A 113 -3.67 -6.99 -5.31
CA HIS A 113 -3.03 -5.77 -5.76
C HIS A 113 -3.98 -4.56 -5.71
N THR A 114 -5.26 -4.76 -6.04
CA THR A 114 -6.28 -3.70 -5.94
C THR A 114 -6.49 -3.29 -4.48
N GLU A 115 -6.58 -4.24 -3.56
CA GLU A 115 -6.69 -3.99 -2.12
C GLU A 115 -5.45 -3.25 -1.58
N LEU A 116 -4.25 -3.68 -1.99
CA LEU A 116 -3.00 -3.01 -1.64
C LEU A 116 -2.98 -1.54 -2.10
N LEU A 117 -3.39 -1.25 -3.34
CA LEU A 117 -3.45 0.12 -3.86
C LEU A 117 -4.46 0.98 -3.09
N ASN A 118 -5.61 0.42 -2.70
CA ASN A 118 -6.60 1.12 -1.88
C ASN A 118 -6.03 1.45 -0.50
N ASN A 119 -5.34 0.51 0.15
CA ASN A 119 -4.70 0.74 1.45
C ASN A 119 -3.59 1.79 1.36
N LEU A 120 -2.74 1.74 0.33
CA LEU A 120 -1.70 2.76 0.09
C LEU A 120 -2.30 4.14 -0.17
N LYS A 121 -3.46 4.22 -0.83
CA LYS A 121 -4.19 5.48 -1.01
C LYS A 121 -4.69 6.04 0.33
N ALA A 122 -5.24 5.18 1.19
CA ALA A 122 -5.67 5.59 2.53
C ALA A 122 -4.50 6.09 3.40
N VAL A 123 -3.34 5.42 3.35
CA VAL A 123 -2.12 5.87 4.04
C VAL A 123 -1.67 7.23 3.51
N ASN A 124 -1.63 7.42 2.18
CA ASN A 124 -1.26 8.72 1.60
C ASN A 124 -2.24 9.83 1.99
N GLN A 125 -3.54 9.54 2.04
CA GLN A 125 -4.54 10.49 2.52
C GLN A 125 -4.32 10.86 3.99
N ALA A 126 -3.96 9.90 4.85
CA ALA A 126 -3.64 10.16 6.25
C ALA A 126 -2.43 11.09 6.42
N ILE A 127 -1.39 10.92 5.61
CA ILE A 127 -0.23 11.83 5.59
C ILE A 127 -0.64 13.24 5.18
N GLN A 128 -1.51 13.36 4.17
CA GLN A 128 -2.00 14.67 3.72
C GLN A 128 -2.88 15.34 4.77
N ARG A 129 -3.75 14.59 5.44
CA ARG A 129 -4.59 15.07 6.56
C ARG A 129 -3.72 15.58 7.71
N ALA A 130 -2.72 14.80 8.13
CA ALA A 130 -1.76 15.23 9.16
C ALA A 130 -0.97 16.49 8.76
N GLY A 131 -0.65 16.65 7.47
CA GLY A 131 -0.05 17.86 6.93
C GLY A 131 -1.01 19.05 6.89
N ARG A 132 -2.29 18.84 6.57
CA ARG A 132 -3.34 19.87 6.48
C ARG A 132 -3.70 20.48 7.83
N LEU A 133 -3.40 19.81 8.93
CA LEU A 133 -3.51 20.41 10.27
C LEU A 133 -2.46 21.51 10.52
N ARG A 134 -1.49 21.71 9.62
CA ARG A 134 -0.38 22.67 9.76
C ARG A 134 -0.31 23.62 8.57
N VAL A 135 0.32 24.78 8.77
CA VAL A 135 0.42 25.84 7.76
C VAL A 135 1.88 26.18 7.53
N GLY A 136 2.27 26.39 6.28
CA GLY A 136 3.63 26.79 5.91
C GLY A 136 4.67 25.66 5.98
N LYS A 137 5.88 25.98 6.45
CA LYS A 137 7.03 25.06 6.52
C LYS A 137 6.74 23.78 7.34
N PRO A 138 6.08 23.85 8.52
CA PRO A 138 5.78 22.65 9.31
C PRO A 138 4.97 21.58 8.56
N LYS A 139 4.09 21.98 7.63
CA LYS A 139 3.35 21.04 6.76
C LYS A 139 4.30 20.20 5.91
N THR A 140 5.26 20.85 5.25
CA THR A 140 6.21 20.15 4.37
C THR A 140 7.14 19.22 5.15
N GLN A 141 7.58 19.65 6.34
CA GLN A 141 8.43 18.85 7.24
C GLN A 141 7.72 17.58 7.70
N VAL A 142 6.45 17.68 8.14
CA VAL A 142 5.66 16.52 8.57
C VAL A 142 5.43 15.56 7.41
N ILE A 143 5.11 16.04 6.21
CA ILE A 143 4.91 15.15 5.04
C ILE A 143 6.20 14.40 4.71
N SER A 144 7.36 15.05 4.74
CA SER A 144 8.65 14.40 4.51
C SER A 144 8.95 13.37 5.60
N ALA A 145 8.85 13.76 6.86
CA ALA A 145 9.16 12.90 8.00
C ALA A 145 8.21 11.69 8.09
N CYS A 146 6.92 11.86 7.75
CA CYS A 146 5.97 10.76 7.65
C CYS A 146 6.37 9.76 6.55
N ARG A 147 6.83 10.24 5.39
CA ARG A 147 7.30 9.36 4.31
C ARG A 147 8.56 8.59 4.72
N ASP A 148 9.50 9.24 5.41
CA ASP A 148 10.72 8.61 5.90
C ASP A 148 10.42 7.57 6.99
N ALA A 149 9.50 7.87 7.91
CA ALA A 149 9.05 6.93 8.93
C ALA A 149 8.40 5.68 8.32
N ILE A 150 7.60 5.83 7.26
CA ILE A 150 7.00 4.70 6.52
C ILE A 150 8.08 3.86 5.84
N ARG A 151 9.08 4.47 5.20
CA ARG A 151 10.21 3.72 4.59
C ARG A 151 10.99 2.90 5.61
N SER A 152 11.15 3.44 6.83
CA SER A 152 11.84 2.76 7.93
C SER A 152 10.96 1.79 8.72
N ASN A 153 9.70 1.57 8.30
CA ASN A 153 8.71 0.75 8.99
C ASN A 153 8.53 1.12 10.49
N ASN A 154 8.76 2.38 10.85
CA ASN A 154 8.70 2.83 12.24
C ASN A 154 7.38 3.54 12.54
N PHE A 155 6.33 2.75 12.78
CA PHE A 155 4.97 3.25 13.02
C PHE A 155 4.87 4.14 14.28
N ASN A 156 5.64 3.83 15.32
CA ASN A 156 5.61 4.63 16.55
C ASN A 156 6.15 6.05 16.30
N THR A 157 7.19 6.15 15.49
CA THR A 157 7.74 7.45 15.07
C THR A 157 6.78 8.18 14.14
N LEU A 158 6.09 7.48 13.24
CA LEU A 158 5.05 8.05 12.37
C LEU A 158 3.93 8.71 13.19
N PHE A 159 3.35 8.01 14.16
CA PHE A 159 2.27 8.56 14.99
C PHE A 159 2.74 9.74 15.84
N ARG A 160 3.98 9.68 16.38
CA ARG A 160 4.56 10.80 17.12
C ARG A 160 4.73 12.04 16.23
N ILE A 161 5.23 11.87 15.00
CA ILE A 161 5.36 12.96 14.03
C ILE A 161 3.98 13.51 13.68
N MET A 162 2.96 12.68 13.48
CA MET A 162 1.62 13.18 13.18
C MET A 162 1.04 14.00 14.34
N ARG A 163 1.30 13.57 15.59
CA ARG A 163 0.84 14.25 16.81
C ARG A 163 1.53 15.58 17.06
N VAL A 164 2.86 15.59 17.14
CA VAL A 164 3.64 16.73 17.66
C VAL A 164 4.42 17.45 16.54
N GLY A 165 4.57 16.80 15.38
CA GLY A 165 5.26 17.34 14.21
C GLY A 165 6.79 17.30 14.27
N THR A 166 7.38 16.75 15.33
CA THR A 166 8.83 16.55 15.46
C THR A 166 9.18 15.06 15.57
N ALA A 167 10.27 14.65 14.91
CA ALA A 167 10.86 13.32 15.04
C ALA A 167 11.89 13.24 16.19
N SER A 168 12.17 14.36 16.85
CA SER A 168 13.19 14.51 17.90
C SER A 168 12.53 14.95 19.21
N SER A 169 13.04 14.39 20.32
CA SER A 169 12.73 14.80 21.69
C SER A 169 13.17 16.22 21.96
#